data_AF-A0A940KQZ6-F1
#
_entry.id   AF-A0A940KQZ6-F1
#
_cell.length_a   1.000
_cell.length_b   1.000
_cell.length_c   1.000
_cell.angle_alpha   90.00
_cell.angle_beta   90.00
_cell.angle_gamma   90.00
#
_symmetry.space_group_name_H-M   'P 1'
#
loop_
_entity.id
_entity.type
_entity.pdbx_description
1 polymer ?
#
loop_
_entity_poly.entity_id
_entity_poly.type
_entity_poly.pdbx_seq_one_letter_code
_entity_poly.pdbx_strand_id
1 'polypeptide(L)' 'MRLAAIDIGSNAARLLISDVLTPPQAKPEFIKMSLVRVPLRLGFDVFDKGEITPARAEKVIKTIKSYKLLM' A
#
# COMPACT_ATOMS: atom_id res chain seq x y z
N MET A 1 -13.32 12.32 -7.90
CA MET A 1 -12.46 12.34 -6.68
C MET A 1 -11.39 11.27 -6.84
N ARG A 2 -10.17 11.47 -6.33
CA ARG A 2 -9.13 10.42 -6.33
C ARG A 2 -8.93 9.90 -4.91
N LEU A 3 -8.92 8.58 -4.75
CA LEU A 3 -8.68 7.90 -3.49
C LEU A 3 -7.44 7.04 -3.60
N ALA A 4 -6.75 6.85 -2.47
CA ALA A 4 -5.65 5.92 -2.36
C ALA A 4 -5.78 5.07 -1.08
N ALA A 5 -5.37 3.82 -1.16
CA ALA A 5 -5.33 2.89 -0.03
C ALA A 5 -3.97 2.21 0.04
N ILE A 6 -3.39 2.16 1.24
CA ILE A 6 -2.15 1.46 1.53
C ILE A 6 -2.49 0.24 2.39
N ASP A 7 -2.09 -0.93 1.91
CA ASP A 7 -2.20 -2.22 2.60
C ASP A 7 -0.78 -2.72 2.94
N ILE A 8 -0.49 -3.04 4.20
CA ILE A 8 0.82 -3.54 4.64
C ILE A 8 0.65 -4.94 5.21
N GLY A 9 0.99 -5.95 4.42
CA GLY A 9 1.00 -7.35 4.85
C GLY A 9 2.39 -7.84 5.26
N SER A 10 2.42 -9.02 5.90
CA SER A 10 3.66 -9.68 6.31
C SER A 10 4.58 -10.02 5.13
N ASN A 11 4.06 -10.17 3.91
CA ASN A 11 4.87 -10.46 2.72
C ASN A 11 5.08 -9.24 1.82
N ALA A 12 4.04 -8.44 1.59
CA ALA A 12 4.11 -7.31 0.67
C ALA A 12 3.26 -6.15 1.18
N ALA A 13 3.69 -4.93 0.86
CA ALA A 13 2.83 -3.75 0.92
C ALA A 13 2.28 -3.44 -0.47
N ARG A 14 1.12 -2.80 -0.51
CA ARG A 14 0.47 -2.35 -1.75
C ARG A 14 -0.02 -0.91 -1.60
N LEU A 15 0.02 -0.16 -2.70
CA LEU A 15 -0.65 1.11 -2.88
C LEU A 15 -1.66 0.94 -4.02
N LEU A 16 -2.94 1.12 -3.72
CA LEU A 16 -4.02 1.20 -4.69
C LEU A 16 -4.40 2.67 -4.85
N ILE A 17 -4.39 3.19 -6.08
CA ILE A 17 -4.94 4.51 -6.43
C ILE A 17 -6.15 4.29 -7.34
N SER A 18 -7.28 4.88 -6.99
CA SER A 18 -8.53 4.76 -7.73
C SER A 18 -9.20 6.12 -7.92
N ASP A 19 -9.71 6.35 -9.13
CA ASP A 19 -10.62 7.47 -9.38
C ASP A 19 -12.05 7.05 -9.06
N VAL A 20 -12.79 7.95 -8.45
CA VAL A 20 -14.20 7.79 -8.08
C VAL A 20 -15.04 8.72 -8.93
N LEU A 21 -15.89 8.11 -9.75
CA LEU A 21 -16.92 8.78 -10.53
C LEU A 21 -18.24 8.73 -9.76
N THR A 22 -18.90 9.87 -9.61
CA THR A 22 -20.17 9.97 -8.87
C THR A 22 -21.27 10.53 -9.78
N PRO A 23 -21.83 9.69 -10.69
CA PRO A 23 -22.91 10.12 -11.58
C PRO A 23 -24.20 10.44 -10.81
N PRO A 24 -25.01 11.41 -11.29
CA PRO A 24 -26.34 11.66 -10.74
C PRO A 24 -27.22 10.40 -10.77
N GLN A 25 -27.95 10.16 -9.67
CA GLN A 25 -28.87 9.01 -9.49
C GLN A 25 -28.24 7.61 -9.64
N ALA A 26 -26.92 7.48 -9.57
CA ALA A 26 -26.23 6.19 -9.64
C ALA A 26 -25.21 6.02 -8.50
N LYS A 27 -24.79 4.78 -8.29
CA LYS A 27 -23.78 4.45 -7.26
C LYS A 27 -22.40 4.96 -7.70
N PRO A 28 -21.53 5.33 -6.75
CA PRO A 28 -20.15 5.66 -7.08
C PRO A 28 -19.44 4.50 -7.79
N GLU A 29 -18.76 4.81 -8.88
CA GLU A 29 -17.93 3.86 -9.63
C GLU A 29 -16.45 4.11 -9.30
N PHE A 30 -15.70 3.02 -9.06
CA PHE A 30 -14.29 3.08 -8.70
C PHE A 30 -13.44 2.52 -9.84
N ILE A 31 -12.67 3.38 -10.49
CA ILE A 31 -11.75 3.02 -11.56
C ILE A 31 -10.35 2.86 -10.96
N LYS A 32 -9.81 1.63 -11.03
CA LYS A 32 -8.45 1.34 -10.57
C LYS A 32 -7.44 1.97 -11.53
N MET A 33 -6.71 2.97 -11.06
CA MET A 33 -5.71 3.68 -11.85
C MET A 33 -4.32 3.06 -11.71
N SER A 34 -3.95 2.67 -10.49
CA SER A 34 -2.65 2.07 -10.23
C SER A 34 -2.72 1.10 -9.07
N LEU A 35 -1.98 0.00 -9.16
CA LEU A 35 -1.77 -0.95 -8.09
C LEU A 35 -0.28 -1.28 -8.00
N VAL A 36 0.42 -0.60 -7.10
CA VAL A 36 1.85 -0.81 -6.86
C VAL A 36 2.01 -1.86 -5.76
N ARG A 37 2.93 -2.79 -5.95
CA ARG A 37 3.27 -3.83 -4.97
C ARG A 37 4.75 -3.79 -4.64
N VAL A 38 5.08 -3.70 -3.35
CA VAL A 38 6.45 -3.74 -2.85
C VAL A 38 6.65 -4.97 -1.95
N PRO A 39 7.60 -5.87 -2.27
CA PRO A 39 7.91 -7.00 -1.41
C PRO A 39 8.69 -6.53 -0.17
N LEU A 40 8.06 -6.59 1.01
CA LEU A 40 8.68 -6.23 2.29
C LEU A 40 9.18 -7.45 3.06
N ARG A 41 8.46 -8.57 2.92
CA ARG A 41 8.72 -9.87 3.54
C ARG A 41 8.90 -9.80 5.05
N LEU A 42 8.25 -8.86 5.74
CA LEU A 42 8.28 -8.66 7.20
C LEU A 42 8.12 -9.96 8.02
N GLY A 43 7.30 -10.88 7.52
CA GLY A 43 7.00 -12.16 8.16
C GLY A 43 8.23 -13.00 8.48
N PHE A 44 9.30 -13.00 7.68
CA PHE A 44 10.48 -13.79 8.05
C PHE A 44 11.13 -13.33 9.36
N ASP A 45 11.04 -12.05 9.71
CA ASP A 45 11.65 -11.54 10.95
C ASP A 45 10.69 -11.80 12.10
N VAL A 46 9.39 -11.54 11.89
CA VAL A 46 8.37 -11.74 12.93
C VAL A 46 8.20 -13.21 13.28
N PHE A 47 8.22 -14.11 12.30
CA PHE A 47 8.08 -15.55 12.54
C PHE A 47 9.32 -16.18 13.18
N ASP A 48 10.50 -15.60 12.99
CA ASP A 48 11.76 -16.09 13.57
C ASP A 48 12.08 -15.44 14.93
N LYS A 49 11.93 -14.12 15.02
CA LYS A 49 12.41 -13.29 16.13
C LYS A 49 11.30 -12.62 16.95
N GLY A 50 10.05 -12.69 16.48
CA GLY A 50 8.92 -12.00 17.10
C GLY A 50 8.88 -10.48 16.86
N GLU A 51 9.82 -9.92 16.09
CA GLU A 51 9.95 -8.48 15.86
C GLU A 51 10.33 -8.14 14.41
N ILE A 52 10.11 -6.90 14.00
CA ILE A 52 10.58 -6.38 12.70
C ILE A 52 11.99 -5.82 12.90
N THR A 53 12.97 -6.32 12.14
CA THR A 53 14.35 -5.84 12.27
C THR A 53 14.50 -4.39 11.79
N PRO A 54 15.50 -3.64 12.28
CA PRO A 54 15.77 -2.26 11.84
C PRO A 54 15.90 -2.13 10.31
N ALA A 55 16.57 -3.07 9.67
CA ALA A 55 16.75 -3.09 8.22
C ALA A 55 15.41 -3.22 7.45
N ARG A 56 14.44 -3.97 7.99
CA ARG A 56 13.11 -4.06 7.38
C ARG A 56 12.24 -2.86 7.71
N ALA A 57 12.33 -2.31 8.91
CA ALA A 57 11.66 -1.06 9.27
C ALA A 57 12.07 0.07 8.30
N GLU A 58 13.36 0.18 7.98
CA GLU A 58 13.86 1.15 6.99
C GLU A 58 13.24 0.94 5.60
N LYS A 59 13.10 -0.32 5.15
CA LYS A 59 12.40 -0.64 3.89
C LYS A 59 10.93 -0.22 3.90
N VAL A 60 10.22 -0.39 5.02
CA VAL A 60 8.84 0.11 5.17
C VAL A 60 8.82 1.63 5.04
N ILE A 61 9.68 2.34 5.76
CA ILE A 61 9.76 3.81 5.72
C ILE A 61 10.04 4.29 4.28
N LYS A 62 11.00 3.68 3.59
CA LYS A 62 11.31 4.00 2.20
C LYS A 62 10.11 3.75 1.28
N THR A 63 9.38 2.65 1.49
CA THR A 63 8.16 2.32 0.74
C THR A 63 7.08 3.38 0.92
N ILE A 64 6.83 3.82 2.15
CA ILE A 64 5.85 4.88 2.44
C ILE A 64 6.26 6.21 1.81
N LYS A 65 7.56 6.57 1.87
CA LYS A 65 8.09 7.76 1.18
C LYS A 65 7.87 7.67 -0.33
N SER A 66 8.11 6.51 -0.95
CA SER A 66 7.84 6.30 -2.37
C SER A 66 6.34 6.39 -2.70
N TYR A 67 5.47 5.83 -1.85
CA TYR A 67 4.01 5.95 -2.04
C TYR A 67 3.55 7.40 -1.98
N LYS A 68 4.11 8.21 -1.07
CA LYS A 68 3.84 9.65 -1.02
C LYS A 68 4.24 10.39 -2.31
N LEU A 69 5.25 9.94 -3.03
CA LEU A 69 5.65 10.54 -4.31
C LEU A 69 4.76 10.12 -5.49
N LEU A 70 4.01 9.03 -5.34
CA LEU A 70 3.11 8.49 -6.37
C LEU A 70 1.67 8.98 -6.23
N MET A 71 1.33 9.54 -5.06
CA MET A 71 0.02 10.10 -4.72
C MET A 71 0.02 11.62 -4.94
#